data_AF-A0A7C7JH43-F1
#
_entry.id   AF-A0A7C7JH43-F1
#
_cell.length_a   1.000
_cell.length_b   1.000
_cell.length_c   1.000
_cell.angle_alpha   90.00
_cell.angle_beta   90.00
_cell.angle_gamma   90.00
#
_symmetry.space_group_name_H-M   'P 1'
#
loop_
_entity.id
_entity.type
_entity.pdbx_description
1 polymer ?
#
loop_
_entity_poly.entity_id
_entity_poly.type
_entity_poly.pdbx_seq_one_letter_code
_entity_poly.pdbx_strand_id
1 'polypeptide(L)'
;MADLHILGICGTFMGGVALLARQAGFSVSGSDQQVYPPMSTQLEEQGIQLTMGYQAEQLDADPSCVVIGNALSRGNEAVEAVLNRGLSYTSGPQWLYDSVLKDKWVLAVSGTHGKTTTASMLAWILEYANLKPGFLIGGIPNNFGVSARLGESP
;
A
#
# COMPACT_ATOMS: atom_id res chain seq x y z
N MET A 1 2.88 15.91 10.25
CA MET A 1 2.77 15.03 9.07
C MET A 1 1.90 13.87 9.51
N ALA A 2 0.96 13.37 8.70
CA ALA A 2 0.03 12.35 9.18
C ALA A 2 0.73 10.98 9.23
N ASP A 3 0.61 10.29 10.36
CA ASP A 3 1.24 8.99 10.60
C ASP A 3 0.26 7.87 10.23
N LEU A 4 0.66 7.03 9.29
CA LEU A 4 -0.10 5.91 8.79
C LEU A 4 0.48 4.60 9.33
N HIS A 5 -0.36 3.77 9.95
CA HIS A 5 0.03 2.41 10.32
C HIS A 5 -0.76 1.38 9.50
N ILE A 6 -0.07 0.49 8.79
CA ILE A 6 -0.69 -0.49 7.91
C ILE A 6 -0.60 -1.88 8.52
N LEU A 7 -1.74 -2.50 8.82
CA LEU A 7 -1.81 -3.88 9.26
C LEU A 7 -1.96 -4.81 8.04
N GLY A 8 -1.07 -5.79 7.91
CA GLY A 8 -0.95 -6.65 6.71
C GLY A 8 -0.15 -5.99 5.58
N ILE A 9 0.93 -5.28 5.93
CA ILE A 9 1.68 -4.41 5.01
C ILE A 9 2.50 -5.17 3.95
N CYS A 10 2.88 -6.43 4.18
CA CYS A 10 3.79 -7.16 3.29
C CYS A 10 3.08 -7.82 2.08
N GLY A 11 1.75 -7.74 1.98
CA GLY A 11 1.02 -8.19 0.79
C GLY A 11 1.27 -7.28 -0.42
N THR A 12 1.31 -7.80 -1.65
CA THR A 12 1.66 -7.03 -2.86
C THR A 12 0.87 -5.73 -3.04
N PHE A 13 -0.45 -5.78 -2.81
CA PHE A 13 -1.30 -4.58 -2.87
C PHE A 13 -1.00 -3.61 -1.73
N MET A 14 -0.92 -4.10 -0.49
CA MET A 14 -0.72 -3.28 0.70
C MET A 14 0.68 -2.66 0.75
N GLY A 15 1.69 -3.40 0.33
CA GLY A 15 3.06 -2.90 0.16
C GLY A 15 3.11 -1.81 -0.89
N GLY A 16 2.43 -1.99 -2.03
CA GLY A 16 2.30 -0.93 -3.02
C GLY A 16 1.57 0.31 -2.49
N VAL A 17 0.51 0.14 -1.69
CA VAL A 17 -0.15 1.24 -0.97
C VAL A 17 0.84 1.96 -0.03
N ALA A 18 1.65 1.22 0.73
CA ALA A 18 2.65 1.78 1.61
C ALA A 18 3.73 2.59 0.87
N LEU A 19 4.21 2.08 -0.27
CA LEU A 19 5.16 2.77 -1.14
C LEU A 19 4.57 4.08 -1.68
N LEU A 20 3.32 4.07 -2.14
CA LEU A 20 2.63 5.28 -2.61
C LEU A 20 2.42 6.29 -1.47
N ALA A 21 2.07 5.82 -0.26
CA ALA A 21 1.94 6.66 0.93
C ALA A 21 3.27 7.36 1.27
N ARG A 22 4.39 6.62 1.26
CA ARG A 22 5.71 7.21 1.47
C ARG A 22 6.06 8.25 0.41
N GLN A 23 5.83 7.94 -0.88
CA GLN A 23 6.07 8.90 -1.97
C GLN A 23 5.18 10.15 -1.86
N ALA A 24 3.96 10.01 -1.31
CA ALA A 24 3.05 11.13 -1.06
C ALA A 24 3.41 11.94 0.19
N GLY A 25 4.48 11.59 0.91
CA GLY A 25 4.99 12.32 2.07
C GLY A 25 4.38 11.91 3.40
N PHE A 26 3.71 10.76 3.49
CA PHE A 26 3.24 10.21 4.78
C PHE A 26 4.40 9.56 5.54
N SER A 27 4.35 9.63 6.87
CA SER A 27 5.12 8.71 7.71
C SER A 27 4.39 7.38 7.73
N VAL A 28 5.06 6.29 7.35
CA VAL A 28 4.42 4.98 7.24
C VAL A 28 5.16 3.99 8.10
N SER A 29 4.40 3.27 8.91
CA SER A 29 4.81 2.06 9.59
C SER A 29 3.82 0.95 9.27
N GLY A 30 4.16 -0.28 9.59
CA GLY A 30 3.19 -1.36 9.50
C GLY A 30 3.66 -2.66 10.09
N SER A 31 2.74 -3.59 10.15
CA SER A 31 2.99 -4.92 10.66
C SER A 31 2.40 -6.00 9.75
N ASP A 32 3.00 -7.18 9.83
CA ASP A 32 2.52 -8.36 9.12
C ASP A 32 2.82 -9.62 9.94
N GLN A 33 2.07 -10.70 9.70
CA GLN A 33 2.29 -11.98 10.36
C GLN A 33 3.71 -12.51 10.11
N GLN A 34 4.20 -12.29 8.89
CA GLN A 34 5.56 -12.61 8.49
C GLN A 34 6.14 -11.44 7.70
N VAL A 35 7.32 -10.99 8.11
CA VAL A 35 8.09 -9.96 7.42
C VAL A 35 9.26 -10.66 6.74
N TYR A 36 9.23 -10.77 5.41
CA TYR A 36 10.27 -11.44 4.64
C TYR A 36 10.49 -10.83 3.25
N PRO A 37 11.69 -11.00 2.67
CA PRO A 37 11.99 -10.52 1.32
C PRO A 37 11.13 -11.21 0.24
N PRO A 38 10.83 -10.54 -0.88
CA PRO A 38 11.40 -9.26 -1.31
C PRO A 38 10.65 -8.03 -0.81
N MET A 39 9.42 -8.18 -0.31
CA MET A 39 8.58 -7.03 0.04
C MET A 39 9.13 -6.28 1.26
N SER A 40 9.60 -7.00 2.29
CA SER A 40 10.17 -6.34 3.48
C SER A 40 11.33 -5.43 3.11
N THR A 41 12.27 -5.92 2.30
CA THR A 41 13.44 -5.16 1.84
C THR A 41 13.03 -3.92 1.06
N GLN A 42 12.05 -4.03 0.14
CA GLN A 42 11.56 -2.88 -0.62
C GLN A 42 10.95 -1.80 0.28
N LEU A 43 10.21 -2.19 1.31
CA LEU A 43 9.59 -1.26 2.25
C LEU A 43 10.63 -0.60 3.17
N GLU A 44 11.57 -1.39 3.69
CA GLU A 44 12.70 -0.91 4.52
C GLU A 44 13.60 0.08 3.76
N GLU A 45 13.86 -0.18 2.47
CA GLU A 45 14.60 0.74 1.59
C GLU A 45 13.90 2.11 1.41
N GLN A 46 12.58 2.18 1.62
CA GLN A 46 11.82 3.44 1.65
C GLN A 46 11.73 4.07 3.06
N GLY A 47 12.46 3.51 4.03
CA GLY A 47 12.45 3.93 5.44
C GLY A 47 11.14 3.63 6.16
N ILE A 48 10.42 2.59 5.74
CA ILE A 48 9.18 2.15 6.42
C ILE A 48 9.57 1.21 7.56
N GLN A 49 9.09 1.52 8.77
CA GLN A 49 9.27 0.66 9.92
C GLN A 49 8.31 -0.54 9.84
N LEU A 50 8.88 -1.75 9.84
CA LEU A 50 8.13 -3.00 9.82
C LEU A 50 8.21 -3.70 11.18
N THR A 51 7.09 -4.27 11.63
CA THR A 51 7.04 -5.11 12.84
C THR A 51 6.40 -6.46 12.51
N MET A 52 6.93 -7.54 13.08
CA MET A 52 6.38 -8.88 12.87
C MET A 52 5.32 -9.22 13.93
N GLY A 53 4.22 -9.83 13.49
CA GLY A 53 3.05 -10.12 14.32
C GLY A 53 2.12 -8.93 14.48
N TYR A 54 1.03 -9.10 15.23
CA TYR A 54 -0.02 -8.11 15.38
C TYR A 54 -0.30 -7.81 16.86
N GLN A 55 0.66 -7.21 17.57
CA GLN A 55 0.48 -6.87 18.98
C GLN A 55 -0.15 -5.49 19.18
N ALA A 56 -0.85 -5.28 20.29
CA ALA A 56 -1.53 -4.01 20.57
C ALA A 56 -0.56 -2.83 20.75
N GLU A 57 0.63 -3.09 21.29
CA GLU A 57 1.66 -2.07 21.59
C GLU A 57 2.20 -1.40 20.33
N GLN A 58 2.05 -2.04 19.16
CA GLN A 58 2.42 -1.47 17.87
C GLN A 58 1.64 -0.18 17.55
N LEU A 59 0.50 0.03 18.22
CA LEU A 59 -0.37 1.20 18.05
C LEU A 59 -0.14 2.26 19.13
N ASP A 60 0.84 2.10 20.03
CA ASP A 60 1.11 3.05 21.12
C ASP A 60 1.63 4.39 20.63
N ALA A 61 2.17 4.44 19.41
CA ALA A 61 2.53 5.68 18.71
C ALA A 61 1.31 6.54 18.31
N ASP A 62 0.09 6.04 18.53
CA ASP A 62 -1.19 6.71 18.23
C ASP A 62 -1.27 7.23 16.78
N PRO A 63 -1.22 6.32 15.78
CA PRO A 63 -1.22 6.70 14.38
C PRO A 63 -2.49 7.49 14.03
N SER A 64 -2.35 8.49 13.17
CA SER A 64 -3.46 9.32 12.70
C SER A 64 -4.51 8.51 11.94
N CYS A 65 -4.09 7.43 11.28
CA CYS A 65 -4.98 6.47 10.64
C CYS A 65 -4.35 5.07 10.59
N VAL A 66 -5.19 4.05 10.79
CA VAL A 66 -4.83 2.64 10.61
C VAL A 66 -5.46 2.11 9.32
N VAL A 67 -4.65 1.54 8.43
CA VAL A 67 -5.13 0.87 7.22
C VAL A 67 -5.13 -0.63 7.47
N ILE A 68 -6.30 -1.25 7.37
CA ILE A 68 -6.48 -2.67 7.66
C ILE A 68 -6.48 -3.46 6.35
N GLY A 69 -5.52 -4.38 6.23
CA GLY A 69 -5.43 -5.34 5.13
C GLY A 69 -6.49 -6.44 5.21
N ASN A 70 -6.77 -7.07 4.06
CA ASN A 70 -7.89 -8.00 3.90
C ASN A 70 -7.75 -9.32 4.70
N ALA A 71 -6.55 -9.67 5.15
CA ALA A 71 -6.30 -10.92 5.87
C ALA A 71 -6.72 -10.86 7.37
N LEU A 72 -7.13 -9.69 7.85
CA LEU A 72 -7.38 -9.43 9.27
C LEU A 72 -8.87 -9.45 9.59
N SER A 73 -9.19 -10.01 10.76
CA SER A 73 -10.55 -10.15 11.27
C SER A 73 -10.59 -9.94 12.79
N ARG A 74 -11.79 -9.90 13.36
CA ARG A 74 -12.00 -9.82 14.82
C ARG A 74 -11.29 -10.98 15.53
N GLY A 75 -10.84 -10.72 16.76
CA GLY A 75 -10.02 -11.64 17.54
C GLY A 75 -8.51 -11.50 17.29
N ASN A 76 -8.11 -10.75 16.25
CA ASN A 76 -6.72 -10.29 16.11
C ASN A 76 -6.45 -9.16 17.11
N GLU A 77 -5.36 -9.27 17.87
CA GLU A 77 -5.04 -8.37 18.97
C GLU A 77 -4.90 -6.89 18.53
N ALA A 78 -4.16 -6.61 17.46
CA ALA A 78 -4.05 -5.25 16.91
C ALA A 78 -5.41 -4.71 16.41
N VAL A 79 -6.23 -5.55 15.78
CA VAL A 79 -7.58 -5.14 15.32
C VAL A 79 -8.49 -4.82 16.52
N GLU A 80 -8.50 -5.65 17.56
CA GLU A 80 -9.27 -5.34 18.76
C GLU A 80 -8.77 -4.06 19.44
N ALA A 81 -7.46 -3.80 19.45
CA ALA A 81 -6.89 -2.56 19.98
C ALA A 81 -7.37 -1.31 19.20
N VAL A 82 -7.38 -1.36 17.85
CA VAL A 82 -7.94 -0.29 17.00
C VAL A 82 -9.40 0.01 17.41
N LEU A 83 -10.22 -1.03 17.53
CA LEU A 83 -11.64 -0.90 17.80
C LEU A 83 -11.91 -0.41 19.24
N ASN A 84 -11.23 -1.00 20.22
CA ASN A 84 -11.41 -0.67 21.64
C ASN A 84 -10.95 0.75 21.98
N ARG A 85 -9.89 1.23 21.30
CA ARG A 85 -9.39 2.60 21.46
C ARG A 85 -10.13 3.63 20.59
N GLY A 86 -10.97 3.17 19.66
CA GLY A 86 -11.67 4.06 18.72
C GLY A 86 -10.72 4.79 17.77
N LEU A 87 -9.60 4.16 17.38
CA LEU A 87 -8.66 4.76 16.43
C LEU A 87 -9.32 4.93 15.06
N SER A 88 -8.95 5.97 14.33
CA SER A 88 -9.40 6.16 12.96
C SER A 88 -8.85 5.05 12.07
N TYR A 89 -9.71 4.30 11.40
CA TYR A 89 -9.30 3.21 10.53
C TYR A 89 -10.04 3.21 9.18
N THR A 90 -9.41 2.63 8.17
CA THR A 90 -9.98 2.47 6.83
C THR A 90 -9.43 1.23 6.13
N SER A 91 -9.98 0.90 4.96
CA SER A 91 -9.46 -0.16 4.11
C SER A 91 -8.37 0.35 3.17
N GLY A 92 -7.47 -0.54 2.72
CA GLY A 92 -6.45 -0.20 1.73
C GLY A 92 -7.01 0.45 0.45
N PRO A 93 -8.06 -0.13 -0.19
CA PRO A 93 -8.68 0.48 -1.37
C PRO A 93 -9.30 1.85 -1.11
N GLN A 94 -9.98 2.04 0.03
CA GLN A 94 -10.58 3.32 0.37
C GLN A 94 -9.51 4.39 0.63
N TRP A 95 -8.45 4.06 1.39
CA TRP A 95 -7.32 4.96 1.60
C TRP A 95 -6.66 5.37 0.28
N LEU A 96 -6.45 4.40 -0.63
CA LEU A 96 -5.86 4.63 -1.94
C LEU A 96 -6.72 5.58 -2.77
N TYR A 97 -8.05 5.40 -2.74
CA TYR A 97 -8.98 6.31 -3.41
C TYR A 97 -8.89 7.73 -2.83
N ASP A 98 -9.03 7.86 -1.52
CA ASP A 98 -9.11 9.16 -0.82
C ASP A 98 -7.80 9.95 -0.89
N SER A 99 -6.66 9.27 -0.96
CA SER A 99 -5.33 9.90 -0.88
C SER A 99 -4.61 10.01 -2.22
N VAL A 100 -4.99 9.19 -3.22
CA VAL A 100 -4.27 9.10 -4.50
C VAL A 100 -5.21 9.18 -5.69
N LEU A 101 -6.21 8.29 -5.79
CA LEU A 101 -6.91 8.08 -7.06
C LEU A 101 -7.96 9.15 -7.39
N LYS A 102 -8.59 9.77 -6.38
CA LYS A 102 -9.70 10.71 -6.58
C LYS A 102 -9.35 11.92 -7.47
N ASP A 103 -8.07 12.30 -7.47
CA ASP A 103 -7.54 13.46 -8.21
C ASP A 103 -6.80 13.03 -9.49
N LYS A 104 -7.01 11.79 -9.95
CA LYS A 104 -6.29 11.19 -11.08
C LYS A 104 -7.21 10.67 -12.19
N TRP A 105 -6.70 10.64 -13.42
CA TRP A 105 -7.33 9.86 -14.48
C TRP A 105 -6.98 8.38 -14.30
N VAL A 106 -7.90 7.64 -13.68
CA VAL A 106 -7.71 6.21 -13.40
C VAL A 106 -8.07 5.34 -14.61
N LEU A 107 -7.11 4.52 -15.06
CA LEU A 107 -7.35 3.42 -15.99
C LEU A 107 -7.35 2.08 -15.23
N ALA A 108 -8.55 1.54 -14.97
CA ALA A 108 -8.71 0.30 -14.22
C ALA A 108 -8.71 -0.95 -15.14
N VAL A 109 -7.83 -1.91 -14.84
CA VAL A 109 -7.77 -3.20 -15.54
C VAL A 109 -8.40 -4.28 -14.66
N SER A 110 -9.51 -4.86 -15.11
CA SER A 110 -10.25 -5.92 -14.41
C SER A 110 -10.36 -7.20 -15.26
N GLY A 111 -10.68 -8.31 -14.62
CA GLY A 111 -10.84 -9.63 -15.27
C GLY A 111 -10.37 -10.79 -14.40
N THR A 112 -10.73 -12.01 -14.77
CA THR A 112 -10.25 -13.21 -14.05
C THR A 112 -8.79 -13.51 -14.37
N HIS A 113 -8.37 -13.30 -15.62
CA HIS A 113 -7.03 -13.57 -16.12
C HIS A 113 -6.41 -12.34 -16.79
N GLY A 114 -5.10 -12.33 -16.99
CA GLY A 114 -4.40 -11.32 -17.79
C GLY A 114 -4.26 -9.92 -17.16
N LYS A 115 -4.90 -9.64 -16.01
CA LYS A 115 -4.86 -8.32 -15.35
C LYS A 115 -3.47 -7.73 -15.21
N THR A 116 -2.56 -8.47 -14.57
CA THR A 116 -1.19 -7.99 -14.28
C THR A 116 -0.44 -7.70 -15.59
N THR A 117 -0.54 -8.58 -16.57
CA THR A 117 0.11 -8.42 -17.89
C THR A 117 -0.44 -7.22 -18.63
N THR A 118 -1.76 -7.10 -18.74
CA THR A 118 -2.43 -5.99 -19.43
C THR A 118 -2.14 -4.65 -18.75
N ALA A 119 -2.20 -4.58 -17.41
CA ALA A 119 -1.86 -3.38 -16.66
C ALA A 119 -0.39 -2.97 -16.85
N SER A 120 0.52 -3.95 -16.92
CA SER A 120 1.95 -3.70 -17.17
C SER A 120 2.20 -3.17 -18.58
N MET A 121 1.56 -3.76 -19.60
CA MET A 121 1.62 -3.28 -20.98
C MET A 121 1.04 -1.87 -21.11
N LEU A 122 -0.10 -1.60 -20.45
CA LEU A 122 -0.74 -0.28 -20.46
C LEU A 122 0.19 0.78 -19.84
N ALA A 123 0.75 0.52 -18.66
CA ALA A 123 1.71 1.41 -18.02
C ALA A 123 2.95 1.65 -18.91
N TRP A 124 3.46 0.59 -19.56
CA TRP A 124 4.61 0.72 -20.45
C TRP A 124 4.32 1.55 -21.71
N ILE A 125 3.15 1.38 -22.33
CA ILE A 125 2.75 2.18 -23.49
C ILE A 125 2.66 3.66 -23.12
N LEU A 126 2.07 3.98 -21.97
CA LEU A 126 1.98 5.36 -21.47
C LEU A 126 3.36 5.94 -21.14
N GLU A 127 4.25 5.15 -20.51
CA GLU A 127 5.65 5.56 -20.27
C GLU A 127 6.39 5.83 -21.59
N TYR A 128 6.27 4.93 -22.57
CA TYR A 128 6.89 5.05 -23.89
C TYR A 128 6.40 6.29 -24.65
N ALA A 129 5.13 6.66 -24.45
CA ALA A 129 4.55 7.90 -24.95
C ALA A 129 4.97 9.16 -24.15
N ASN A 130 5.90 9.04 -23.21
CA ASN A 130 6.39 10.09 -22.33
C ASN A 130 5.29 10.71 -21.43
N LEU A 131 4.27 9.92 -21.09
CA LEU A 131 3.17 10.35 -20.21
C LEU A 131 3.44 10.03 -18.73
N LYS A 132 4.60 9.49 -18.37
CA LYS A 132 5.03 9.29 -16.96
C LYS A 132 3.92 8.79 -16.02
N PRO A 133 3.22 7.68 -16.33
CA PRO A 133 2.07 7.22 -15.56
C PRO A 133 2.41 6.83 -14.12
N GLY A 134 1.47 7.08 -13.22
CA GLY A 134 1.39 6.39 -11.94
C GLY A 134 0.77 5.00 -12.11
N PHE A 135 1.13 4.06 -11.25
CA PHE A 135 0.56 2.72 -11.28
C PHE A 135 0.64 2.02 -9.93
N LEU A 136 -0.25 1.06 -9.73
CA LEU A 136 -0.23 0.06 -8.67
C LEU A 136 -0.59 -1.28 -9.32
N ILE A 137 0.40 -2.16 -9.49
CA ILE A 137 0.25 -3.42 -10.23
C ILE A 137 0.55 -4.59 -9.29
N GLY A 138 -0.23 -5.67 -9.40
CA GLY A 138 -0.10 -6.90 -8.59
C GLY A 138 1.16 -7.74 -8.90
N GLY A 139 2.23 -7.12 -9.37
CA GLY A 139 3.51 -7.72 -9.73
C GLY A 139 4.51 -6.60 -10.08
N ILE A 140 5.79 -6.96 -10.21
CA ILE A 140 6.85 -6.02 -10.60
C ILE A 140 7.04 -6.11 -12.11
N PRO A 141 6.64 -5.10 -12.91
CA PRO A 141 6.91 -5.13 -14.33
C PRO A 141 8.40 -4.92 -14.58
N ASN A 142 9.00 -5.76 -15.43
CA ASN A 142 10.44 -5.77 -15.71
C ASN A 142 10.98 -4.41 -16.20
N ASN A 143 10.15 -3.64 -16.92
CA ASN A 143 10.53 -2.34 -17.44
C ASN A 143 10.67 -1.25 -16.36
N PHE A 144 10.09 -1.43 -15.17
CA PHE A 144 10.07 -0.42 -14.11
C PHE A 144 10.84 -0.83 -12.86
N GLY A 145 10.95 -2.13 -12.55
CA GLY A 145 11.63 -2.61 -11.34
C GLY A 145 10.88 -2.36 -10.02
N VAL A 146 9.72 -1.69 -10.06
CA VAL A 146 8.85 -1.42 -8.91
C VAL A 146 7.40 -1.81 -9.21
N SER A 147 6.62 -2.16 -8.18
CA SER A 147 5.20 -2.50 -8.31
C SER A 147 4.26 -1.29 -8.18
N ALA A 148 4.76 -0.17 -7.65
CA ALA A 148 3.97 1.04 -7.44
C ALA A 148 4.79 2.33 -7.63
N ARG A 149 4.16 3.35 -8.22
CA ARG A 149 4.74 4.70 -8.47
C ARG A 149 3.62 5.73 -8.58
N LEU A 150 3.76 6.92 -8.00
CA LEU A 150 2.74 7.98 -8.10
C LEU A 150 2.60 8.58 -9.51
N GLY A 151 3.70 8.65 -10.26
CA GLY A 151 3.75 9.29 -11.58
C GLY A 151 3.63 10.82 -11.53
N GLU A 152 3.75 11.45 -12.70
CA GLU A 152 3.70 12.93 -12.84
C GLU A 152 2.47 13.42 -13.61
N SER A 153 1.79 12.54 -14.34
CA SER A 153 0.63 12.91 -15.14
C SER A 153 -0.68 12.98 -14.34
N PRO A 154 -1.67 13.74 -14.86
CA PRO A 154 -3.02 13.78 -14.31
C PRO A 154 -3.66 12.40 -14.27
#